data_AF-A0A6N6KDN5-F1
#
_entry.id   AF-A0A6N6KDN5-F1
#
_cell.length_a   1.000
_cell.length_b   1.000
_cell.length_c   1.000
_cell.angle_alpha   90.00
_cell.angle_beta   90.00
_cell.angle_gamma   90.00
#
_symmetry.space_group_name_H-M   'P 1'
#
loop_
_entity.id
_entity.type
_entity.pdbx_description
1 polymer ?
#
loop_
_entity_poly.entity_id
_entity_poly.type
_entity_poly.pdbx_seq_one_letter_code
_entity_poly.pdbx_strand_id
1 'polypeptide(L)'
;MANETKDYVHYHQQVLKAEQLITKEKFDSALKVYDGLMQDYDFVFLKEYQVAAQLALYLGDTQKAINLIKKGILRGWEWKSIRKNDFFTPLRGEEDWKKLKKNYRQLHQQYLSSLNNPLRKRVKKLFSKDQWKAFGALFTFSSKAQDRYAEKKFAPHSERQLSELRVILRKYGYPGEQLTGNNYWASTILSHHNSISLEYGQKDTLYQTIKPELEEALKRGQISPFEMALIDEWYRTVQQHKTTYGILNPPSRNELTATNDLRAKVYMRSIETRNKLIEIQERTGMSFYLEGGPWVDGEIDVVN
;
A
#
# COMPACT_ATOMS: atom_id res chain seq x y z
N MET A 1 -17.30 -24.74 9.08
CA MET A 1 -18.11 -23.80 8.28
C MET A 1 -17.16 -23.09 7.34
N ALA A 2 -17.34 -23.24 6.04
CA ALA A 2 -16.49 -22.60 5.03
C ALA A 2 -16.68 -21.09 5.16
N ASN A 3 -15.61 -20.37 5.51
CA ASN A 3 -15.62 -18.92 5.53
C ASN A 3 -15.64 -18.49 4.06
N GLU A 4 -16.82 -18.14 3.53
CA GLU A 4 -16.90 -17.44 2.25
C GLU A 4 -15.96 -16.24 2.35
N THR A 5 -14.90 -16.26 1.55
CA THR A 5 -13.92 -15.18 1.56
C THR A 5 -14.65 -13.95 1.06
N LYS A 6 -14.97 -13.01 1.96
CA LYS A 6 -15.67 -11.77 1.59
C LYS A 6 -14.94 -11.11 0.44
N ASP A 7 -15.69 -10.71 -0.58
CA ASP A 7 -15.16 -10.11 -1.79
C ASP A 7 -14.60 -8.71 -1.49
N TYR A 8 -13.27 -8.56 -1.54
CA TYR A 8 -12.61 -7.27 -1.30
C TYR A 8 -12.72 -6.32 -2.50
N VAL A 9 -13.30 -6.74 -3.63
CA VAL A 9 -13.69 -5.80 -4.70
C VAL A 9 -14.64 -4.75 -4.15
N HIS A 10 -15.68 -5.18 -3.41
CA HIS A 10 -16.61 -4.25 -2.78
C HIS A 10 -15.92 -3.39 -1.71
N TYR A 11 -15.01 -3.98 -0.90
CA TYR A 11 -14.20 -3.23 0.06
C TYR A 11 -13.48 -2.06 -0.60
N HIS A 12 -12.71 -2.33 -1.67
CA HIS A 12 -11.90 -1.31 -2.33
C HIS A 12 -12.79 -0.23 -2.99
N GLN A 13 -13.92 -0.61 -3.58
CA GLN A 13 -14.90 0.35 -4.12
C GLN A 13 -15.48 1.27 -3.03
N GLN A 14 -15.75 0.73 -1.84
CA GLN A 14 -16.25 1.52 -0.72
C GLN A 14 -15.16 2.45 -0.16
N VAL A 15 -13.89 2.03 -0.16
CA VAL A 15 -12.76 2.93 0.16
C VAL A 15 -12.69 4.09 -0.85
N LEU A 16 -12.81 3.82 -2.16
CA LEU A 16 -12.85 4.87 -3.18
C LEU A 16 -14.05 5.81 -2.98
N LYS A 17 -15.21 5.28 -2.62
CA LYS A 17 -16.40 6.08 -2.28
C LYS A 17 -16.15 6.98 -1.07
N ALA A 18 -15.51 6.48 -0.02
CA ALA A 18 -15.14 7.29 1.14
C ALA A 18 -14.17 8.41 0.76
N GLU A 19 -13.14 8.10 -0.03
CA GLU A 19 -12.18 9.09 -0.55
C GLU A 19 -12.89 10.16 -1.40
N GLN A 20 -13.80 9.78 -2.28
CA GLN A 20 -14.62 10.74 -3.05
C GLN A 20 -15.52 11.60 -2.15
N LEU A 21 -16.08 11.05 -1.07
CA LEU A 21 -16.85 11.84 -0.11
C LEU A 21 -15.96 12.85 0.62
N ILE A 22 -14.73 12.48 0.97
CA ILE A 22 -13.72 13.40 1.52
C ILE A 22 -13.44 14.53 0.52
N THR A 23 -13.22 14.24 -0.77
CA THR A 23 -12.98 15.29 -1.79
C THR A 23 -14.12 16.28 -1.94
N LYS A 24 -15.33 15.89 -1.53
CA LYS A 24 -16.55 16.72 -1.51
C LYS A 24 -16.86 17.30 -0.13
N GLU A 25 -15.92 17.18 0.81
CA GLU A 25 -16.01 17.63 2.20
C GLU A 25 -17.18 17.02 2.99
N LYS A 26 -17.70 15.88 2.53
CA LYS A 26 -18.76 15.13 3.22
C LYS A 26 -18.15 14.20 4.26
N PHE A 27 -17.46 14.77 5.24
CA PHE A 27 -16.65 14.03 6.22
C PHE A 27 -17.47 13.06 7.09
N ASP A 28 -18.67 13.45 7.54
CA ASP A 28 -19.60 12.55 8.25
C ASP A 28 -19.96 11.33 7.41
N SER A 29 -20.28 11.55 6.13
CA SER A 29 -20.66 10.47 5.22
C SER A 29 -19.47 9.55 4.92
N ALA A 30 -18.26 10.12 4.78
CA ALA A 30 -17.04 9.32 4.62
C ALA A 30 -16.77 8.46 5.86
N LEU A 31 -16.92 9.03 7.06
CA LEU A 31 -16.75 8.29 8.32
C LEU A 31 -17.75 7.13 8.44
N LYS A 32 -19.02 7.33 8.06
CA LYS A 32 -20.03 6.26 8.03
C LYS A 32 -19.65 5.11 7.08
N VAL A 33 -19.03 5.41 5.94
CA VAL A 33 -18.52 4.36 5.04
C VAL A 33 -17.40 3.56 5.71
N TYR A 34 -16.46 4.23 6.39
CA TYR A 34 -15.41 3.52 7.14
C TYR A 34 -15.96 2.71 8.32
N ASP A 35 -16.97 3.21 9.03
CA ASP A 35 -17.64 2.43 10.08
C ASP A 35 -18.23 1.13 9.52
N GLY A 36 -18.91 1.21 8.38
CA GLY A 36 -19.46 0.04 7.67
C GLY A 36 -18.36 -0.96 7.32
N LEU A 37 -17.25 -0.50 6.70
CA LEU A 37 -16.11 -1.36 6.40
C LEU A 37 -15.55 -2.08 7.64
N MET A 38 -15.47 -1.40 8.78
CA MET A 38 -14.97 -1.98 10.04
C MET A 38 -15.96 -2.91 10.75
N GLN A 39 -17.24 -2.87 10.37
CA GLN A 39 -18.27 -3.81 10.83
C GLN A 39 -18.34 -5.03 9.91
N ASP A 40 -18.19 -4.79 8.60
CA ASP A 40 -18.44 -5.78 7.56
C ASP A 40 -17.22 -6.64 7.23
N TYR A 41 -15.99 -6.24 7.59
CA TYR A 41 -14.77 -6.99 7.21
C TYR A 41 -13.90 -7.37 8.41
N ASP A 42 -13.45 -8.62 8.44
CA ASP A 42 -12.56 -9.16 9.48
C ASP A 42 -11.17 -8.52 9.44
N PHE A 43 -10.72 -8.16 8.23
CA PHE A 43 -9.50 -7.41 8.00
C PHE A 43 -9.81 -6.11 7.26
N VAL A 44 -9.31 -5.02 7.82
CA VAL A 44 -9.36 -3.66 7.26
C VAL A 44 -7.92 -3.16 7.32
N PHE A 45 -7.41 -2.59 6.24
CA PHE A 45 -6.03 -2.11 6.22
C PHE A 45 -5.87 -0.97 7.25
N LEU A 46 -4.67 -0.85 7.79
CA LEU A 46 -4.36 0.10 8.85
C LEU A 46 -4.74 1.53 8.44
N LYS A 47 -4.47 1.88 7.18
CA LYS A 47 -4.80 3.20 6.62
C LYS A 47 -6.23 3.62 6.92
N GLU A 48 -7.22 2.75 6.74
CA GLU A 48 -8.63 3.13 6.96
C GLU A 48 -8.92 3.50 8.41
N TYR A 49 -8.30 2.83 9.39
CA TYR A 49 -8.40 3.24 10.80
C TYR A 49 -7.76 4.61 11.04
N GLN A 50 -6.65 4.89 10.38
CA GLN A 50 -5.93 6.15 10.55
C GLN A 50 -6.69 7.33 9.95
N VAL A 51 -7.28 7.15 8.77
CA VAL A 51 -8.16 8.14 8.14
C VAL A 51 -9.43 8.34 8.96
N ALA A 52 -10.13 7.27 9.33
CA ALA A 52 -11.36 7.35 10.11
C ALA A 52 -11.15 8.03 11.48
N ALA A 53 -10.03 7.76 12.16
CA ALA A 53 -9.71 8.40 13.43
C ALA A 53 -9.59 9.93 13.30
N GLN A 54 -8.99 10.42 12.22
CA GLN A 54 -8.88 11.86 11.96
C GLN A 54 -10.21 12.46 11.56
N LEU A 55 -11.01 11.76 10.74
CA LEU A 55 -12.37 12.22 10.42
C LEU A 55 -13.24 12.33 11.68
N ALA A 56 -13.19 11.34 12.57
CA ALA A 56 -13.93 11.38 13.84
C ALA A 56 -13.51 12.57 14.70
N LEU A 57 -12.20 12.81 14.82
CA LEU A 57 -11.69 13.96 15.57
C LEU A 57 -12.06 15.29 14.91
N TYR A 58 -11.97 15.39 13.59
CA TYR A 58 -12.38 16.58 12.82
C TYR A 58 -13.86 16.93 13.05
N LEU A 59 -14.71 15.91 13.21
CA LEU A 59 -16.14 16.05 13.51
C LEU A 59 -16.43 16.26 15.00
N GLY A 60 -15.40 16.39 15.85
CA GLY A 60 -15.55 16.61 17.30
C GLY A 60 -15.83 15.36 18.13
N ASP A 61 -15.82 14.17 17.53
CA ASP A 61 -16.03 12.90 18.24
C ASP A 61 -14.71 12.32 18.75
N THR A 62 -14.21 12.95 19.81
CA THR A 62 -12.98 12.57 20.53
C THR A 62 -13.00 11.10 20.98
N GLN A 63 -14.14 10.62 21.50
CA GLN A 63 -14.24 9.25 22.00
C GLN A 63 -14.09 8.23 20.88
N LYS A 64 -14.75 8.47 19.74
CA LYS A 64 -14.63 7.61 18.57
C LYS A 64 -13.25 7.69 17.96
N ALA A 65 -12.63 8.86 17.88
CA ALA A 65 -11.25 9.01 17.43
C ALA A 65 -10.28 8.14 18.26
N ILE A 66 -10.36 8.22 19.59
CA ILE A 66 -9.53 7.39 20.50
C ILE A 66 -9.81 5.89 20.30
N ASN A 67 -11.07 5.50 20.15
CA ASN A 67 -11.43 4.11 19.90
C ASN A 67 -10.89 3.60 18.55
N LEU A 68 -10.93 4.42 17.50
CA LEU A 68 -10.37 4.10 16.19
C LEU A 68 -8.85 4.01 16.23
N ILE A 69 -8.16 4.87 16.99
CA ILE A 69 -6.71 4.74 17.23
C ILE A 69 -6.41 3.41 17.95
N LYS A 70 -7.20 3.05 18.97
CA LYS A 70 -7.05 1.76 19.67
C LYS A 70 -7.20 0.58 18.70
N LYS A 71 -8.20 0.60 17.83
CA LYS A 71 -8.38 -0.42 16.77
C LYS A 71 -7.21 -0.42 15.79
N GLY A 72 -6.69 0.74 15.40
CA GLY A 72 -5.49 0.86 14.56
C GLY A 72 -4.24 0.27 15.23
N ILE A 73 -4.04 0.43 16.55
CA ILE A 73 -2.92 -0.20 17.27
C ILE A 73 -3.02 -1.73 17.18
N LEU A 74 -4.23 -2.29 17.26
CA LEU A 74 -4.49 -3.72 17.05
C LEU A 74 -4.26 -4.18 15.60
N ARG A 75 -4.04 -3.24 14.68
CA ARG A 75 -3.65 -3.44 13.27
C ARG A 75 -2.23 -2.94 12.98
N GLY A 76 -1.43 -2.67 14.00
CA GLY A 76 -0.02 -2.33 13.83
C GLY A 76 0.30 -0.84 13.79
N TRP A 77 -0.66 0.04 14.12
CA TRP A 77 -0.34 1.46 14.27
C TRP A 77 0.64 1.68 15.42
N GLU A 78 1.86 2.11 15.09
CA GLU A 78 2.88 2.36 16.10
C GLU A 78 2.60 3.64 16.90
N TRP A 79 2.84 3.58 18.21
CA TRP A 79 2.71 4.76 19.10
C TRP A 79 3.55 5.94 18.64
N LYS A 80 4.73 5.68 18.07
CA LYS A 80 5.61 6.71 17.52
C LYS A 80 4.96 7.47 16.37
N SER A 81 4.26 6.76 15.48
CA SER A 81 3.51 7.36 14.35
C SER A 81 2.32 8.16 14.87
N ILE A 82 1.53 7.59 15.78
CA ILE A 82 0.37 8.26 16.41
C ILE A 82 0.80 9.58 17.05
N ARG A 83 1.88 9.57 17.84
CA ARG A 83 2.37 10.76 18.54
C ARG A 83 2.92 11.83 17.58
N LYS A 84 3.52 11.43 16.46
CA LYS A 84 4.07 12.35 15.46
C LYS A 84 3.01 13.03 14.60
N ASN A 85 1.79 12.49 14.56
CA ASN A 85 0.69 13.14 13.87
C ASN A 85 0.12 14.24 14.79
N ASP A 86 0.40 15.49 14.43
CA ASP A 86 0.00 16.65 15.23
C ASP A 86 -1.52 16.90 15.23
N PHE A 87 -2.25 16.31 14.27
CA PHE A 87 -3.72 16.34 14.24
C PHE A 87 -4.32 15.72 15.50
N PHE A 88 -3.64 14.76 16.14
CA PHE A 88 -4.09 14.15 17.40
C PHE A 88 -3.64 14.89 18.66
N THR A 89 -2.99 16.05 18.54
CA THR A 89 -2.57 16.85 19.70
C THR A 89 -3.71 17.18 20.67
N PRO A 90 -4.92 17.55 20.21
CA PRO A 90 -6.05 17.81 21.10
C PRO A 90 -6.42 16.62 22.00
N LEU A 91 -6.20 15.39 21.54
CA LEU A 91 -6.51 14.17 22.32
C LEU A 91 -5.55 13.96 23.49
N ARG A 92 -4.37 14.59 23.52
CA ARG A 92 -3.30 14.26 24.47
C ARG A 92 -3.66 14.57 25.93
N GLY A 93 -4.59 15.50 26.15
CA GLY A 93 -5.11 15.86 27.48
C GLY A 93 -6.10 14.84 28.05
N GLU A 94 -6.79 14.11 27.17
CA GLU A 94 -7.89 13.21 27.52
C GLU A 94 -7.46 12.06 28.43
N GLU A 95 -8.32 11.70 29.37
CA GLU A 95 -8.06 10.57 30.27
C GLU A 95 -7.92 9.25 29.49
N ASP A 96 -8.76 9.07 28.48
CA ASP A 96 -8.74 7.87 27.64
C ASP A 96 -7.49 7.79 26.77
N TRP A 97 -6.90 8.91 26.36
CA TRP A 97 -5.59 8.92 25.72
C TRP A 97 -4.48 8.44 26.66
N LYS A 98 -4.52 8.87 27.93
CA LYS A 98 -3.56 8.41 28.95
C LYS A 98 -3.69 6.91 29.21
N LYS A 99 -4.92 6.39 29.28
CA LYS A 99 -5.21 4.94 29.37
C LYS A 99 -4.69 4.20 28.14
N LEU A 100 -4.94 4.72 26.95
CA LEU A 100 -4.47 4.13 25.70
C LEU A 100 -2.94 4.03 25.66
N LYS A 101 -2.24 5.11 26.05
CA LYS A 101 -0.77 5.13 26.17
C LYS A 101 -0.26 4.05 27.13
N LYS A 102 -0.88 3.91 28.31
CA LYS A 102 -0.51 2.88 29.31
C LYS A 102 -0.69 1.46 28.75
N ASN A 103 -1.75 1.25 27.96
CA ASN A 103 -2.11 -0.06 27.42
C ASN A 103 -1.46 -0.38 26.06
N TYR A 104 -0.75 0.58 25.44
CA TYR A 104 -0.20 0.43 24.10
C TYR A 104 0.62 -0.85 23.93
N ARG A 105 1.55 -1.15 24.86
CA ARG A 105 2.42 -2.32 24.75
C ARG A 105 1.63 -3.62 24.68
N GLN A 106 0.56 -3.75 25.46
CA GLN A 106 -0.30 -4.93 25.46
C GLN A 106 -1.09 -5.03 24.14
N LEU A 107 -1.70 -3.94 23.70
CA LEU A 107 -2.46 -3.91 22.44
C LEU A 107 -1.58 -4.21 21.24
N HIS A 108 -0.38 -3.63 21.18
CA HIS A 108 0.55 -3.89 20.10
C HIS A 108 1.09 -5.33 20.13
N GLN A 109 1.27 -5.92 21.32
CA GLN A 109 1.63 -7.33 21.44
C GLN A 109 0.52 -8.24 20.89
N GLN A 110 -0.76 -7.88 21.06
CA GLN A 110 -1.88 -8.61 20.45
C GLN A 110 -1.78 -8.59 18.93
N TYR A 111 -1.50 -7.43 18.34
CA TYR A 111 -1.21 -7.32 16.91
C TYR A 111 -0.03 -8.22 16.48
N LEU A 112 1.12 -8.14 17.16
CA LEU A 112 2.28 -8.96 16.80
C LEU A 112 2.02 -10.48 16.91
N SER A 113 1.13 -10.87 17.82
CA SER A 113 0.71 -12.27 17.98
C SER A 113 -0.26 -12.77 16.91
N SER A 114 -0.99 -11.88 16.23
CA SER A 114 -1.89 -12.26 15.14
C SER A 114 -1.17 -12.50 13.82
N LEU A 115 0.08 -12.02 13.69
CA LEU A 115 0.89 -12.18 12.47
C LEU A 115 1.47 -13.58 12.32
N ASN A 116 1.64 -14.02 11.08
CA ASN A 116 2.41 -15.22 10.75
C ASN A 116 3.91 -14.93 10.87
N ASN A 117 4.43 -15.01 12.09
CA ASN A 117 5.82 -14.68 12.41
C ASN A 117 6.87 -15.51 11.63
N PRO A 118 6.71 -16.84 11.43
CA PRO A 118 7.60 -17.59 10.55
C PRO A 118 7.61 -17.05 9.11
N LEU A 119 6.45 -16.74 8.54
CA LEU A 119 6.34 -16.18 7.19
C LEU A 119 6.95 -14.78 7.11
N ARG A 120 6.64 -13.90 8.09
CA ARG A 120 7.22 -12.56 8.21
C ARG A 120 8.75 -12.62 8.21
N LYS A 121 9.35 -13.51 9.00
CA LYS A 121 10.81 -13.72 9.02
C LYS A 121 11.36 -14.19 7.67
N ARG A 122 10.66 -15.12 7.00
CA ARG A 122 11.04 -15.64 5.68
C ARG A 122 11.03 -14.53 4.62
N VAL A 123 9.93 -13.79 4.49
CA VAL A 123 9.77 -12.72 3.50
C VAL A 123 10.74 -11.57 3.77
N LYS A 124 10.93 -11.18 5.03
CA LYS A 124 11.95 -10.18 5.41
C LYS A 124 13.35 -10.59 4.95
N LYS A 125 13.71 -11.88 5.08
CA LYS A 125 15.00 -12.40 4.61
C LYS A 125 15.13 -12.37 3.08
N LEU A 126 14.06 -12.67 2.35
CA LEU A 126 14.02 -12.53 0.88
C LEU A 126 14.30 -11.07 0.50
N PHE A 127 13.56 -10.14 1.13
CA PHE A 127 13.71 -8.70 0.93
C PHE A 127 15.11 -8.19 1.26
N SER A 128 15.68 -8.54 2.41
CA SER A 128 17.03 -8.10 2.77
C SER A 128 18.10 -8.56 1.78
N LYS A 129 17.98 -9.78 1.23
CA LYS A 129 18.88 -10.29 0.20
C LYS A 129 18.71 -9.53 -1.12
N ASP A 130 17.46 -9.26 -1.50
CA ASP A 130 17.11 -8.52 -2.70
C ASP A 130 17.67 -7.08 -2.66
N GLN A 131 17.43 -6.36 -1.57
CA GLN A 131 17.97 -5.00 -1.35
C GLN A 131 19.50 -4.96 -1.41
N TRP A 132 20.17 -5.94 -0.79
CA TRP A 132 21.64 -6.00 -0.83
C TRP A 132 22.18 -6.14 -2.26
N LYS A 133 21.45 -6.87 -3.12
CA LYS A 133 21.80 -7.02 -4.53
C LYS A 133 21.44 -5.80 -5.37
N ALA A 134 20.29 -5.17 -5.12
CA ALA A 134 19.91 -3.91 -5.76
C ALA A 134 20.90 -2.78 -5.43
N PHE A 135 21.37 -2.70 -4.17
CA PHE A 135 22.41 -1.76 -3.76
C PHE A 135 23.72 -1.99 -4.53
N GLY A 136 24.07 -3.23 -4.86
CA GLY A 136 25.24 -3.54 -5.70
C GLY A 136 25.17 -2.98 -7.12
N ALA A 137 23.97 -2.78 -7.68
CA ALA A 137 23.80 -2.16 -8.98
C ALA A 137 24.13 -0.65 -8.97
N LEU A 138 23.91 0.03 -7.84
CA LEU A 138 24.20 1.47 -7.67
C LEU A 138 25.70 1.80 -7.77
N PHE A 139 26.61 0.83 -7.58
CA PHE A 139 28.06 1.04 -7.68
C PHE A 139 28.64 0.72 -9.07
N THR A 140 27.81 0.55 -10.09
CA THR A 140 28.28 0.31 -11.45
C THR A 140 28.33 1.62 -12.25
N PHE A 141 29.51 1.93 -12.82
CA PHE A 141 29.88 3.28 -13.28
C PHE A 141 29.36 3.67 -14.68
N SER A 142 28.63 2.80 -15.39
CA SER A 142 28.03 3.13 -16.70
C SER A 142 26.73 2.36 -16.93
N SER A 143 25.85 2.88 -17.79
CA SER A 143 24.58 2.22 -18.16
C SER A 143 24.78 0.80 -18.70
N LYS A 144 25.74 0.61 -19.61
CA LYS A 144 26.10 -0.73 -20.12
C LYS A 144 26.64 -1.68 -19.03
N ALA A 145 27.33 -1.15 -18.02
CA ALA A 145 27.80 -1.95 -16.87
C ALA A 145 26.66 -2.25 -15.89
N GLN A 146 25.71 -1.33 -15.72
CA GLN A 146 24.46 -1.52 -14.98
C GLN A 146 23.63 -2.63 -15.61
N ASP A 147 23.34 -2.56 -16.92
CA ASP A 147 22.57 -3.57 -17.64
C ASP A 147 23.23 -4.95 -17.56
N ARG A 148 24.55 -5.01 -17.78
CA ARG A 148 25.30 -6.27 -17.67
C ARG A 148 25.26 -6.85 -16.26
N TYR A 149 25.35 -6.02 -15.23
CA TYR A 149 25.21 -6.47 -13.84
C TYR A 149 23.78 -6.94 -13.55
N ALA A 150 22.80 -6.13 -13.95
CA ALA A 150 21.38 -6.41 -13.80
C ALA A 150 21.03 -7.78 -14.42
N GLU A 151 21.46 -8.03 -15.64
CA GLU A 151 21.15 -9.27 -16.34
C GLU A 151 21.98 -10.47 -15.86
N LYS A 152 23.29 -10.31 -15.67
CA LYS A 152 24.16 -11.48 -15.36
C LYS A 152 24.23 -11.83 -13.88
N LYS A 153 23.93 -10.89 -12.99
CA LYS A 153 24.09 -11.06 -11.53
C LYS A 153 22.79 -10.87 -10.77
N PHE A 154 21.99 -9.87 -11.14
CA PHE A 154 20.74 -9.59 -10.44
C PHE A 154 19.59 -10.48 -10.92
N ALA A 155 19.42 -10.71 -12.23
CA ALA A 155 18.34 -11.51 -12.76
C ALA A 155 18.30 -12.96 -12.22
N PRO A 156 19.41 -13.74 -12.22
CA PRO A 156 19.38 -15.09 -11.66
C PRO A 156 19.08 -15.12 -10.15
N HIS A 157 19.40 -14.03 -9.43
CA HIS A 157 19.02 -13.89 -8.03
C HIS A 157 17.52 -13.59 -7.90
N SER A 158 17.03 -12.64 -8.69
CA SER A 158 15.63 -12.21 -8.70
C SER A 158 14.68 -13.36 -9.06
N GLU A 159 15.01 -14.18 -10.07
CA GLU A 159 14.23 -15.37 -10.45
C GLU A 159 14.08 -16.38 -9.29
N ARG A 160 15.14 -16.56 -8.48
CA ARG A 160 15.08 -17.42 -7.28
C ARG A 160 14.17 -16.81 -6.21
N GLN A 161 14.24 -15.50 -6.01
CA GLN A 161 13.36 -14.80 -5.07
C GLN A 161 11.89 -14.90 -5.51
N LEU A 162 11.60 -14.76 -6.81
CA LEU A 162 10.26 -14.95 -7.37
C LEU A 162 9.77 -16.38 -7.24
N SER A 163 10.63 -17.37 -7.44
CA SER A 163 10.28 -18.79 -7.23
C SER A 163 9.87 -19.05 -5.77
N GLU A 164 10.63 -18.51 -4.81
CA GLU A 164 10.30 -18.57 -3.39
C GLU A 164 9.00 -17.82 -3.06
N LEU A 165 8.80 -16.64 -3.65
CA LEU A 165 7.59 -15.85 -3.47
C LEU A 165 6.37 -16.56 -4.04
N ARG A 166 6.49 -17.25 -5.17
CA ARG A 166 5.41 -18.05 -5.76
C ARG A 166 5.03 -19.24 -4.87
N VAL A 167 6.01 -19.89 -4.24
CA VAL A 167 5.72 -20.91 -3.21
C VAL A 167 4.96 -20.31 -2.03
N ILE A 168 5.32 -19.09 -1.62
CA ILE A 168 4.61 -18.36 -0.56
C ILE A 168 3.17 -18.03 -0.99
N LEU A 169 2.97 -17.46 -2.18
CA LEU A 169 1.66 -17.11 -2.74
C LEU A 169 0.72 -18.32 -2.76
N ARG A 170 1.19 -19.44 -3.29
CA ARG A 170 0.40 -20.67 -3.37
C ARG A 170 0.06 -21.28 -2.02
N LYS A 171 0.96 -21.18 -1.03
CA LYS A 171 0.79 -21.82 0.28
C LYS A 171 0.04 -20.95 1.28
N TYR A 172 0.27 -19.64 1.27
CA TYR A 172 -0.19 -18.71 2.30
C TYR A 172 -1.05 -17.57 1.74
N GLY A 173 -1.02 -17.31 0.43
CA GLY A 173 -1.51 -16.06 -0.16
C GLY A 173 -0.43 -14.98 -0.22
N TYR A 174 -0.81 -13.77 -0.68
CA TYR A 174 0.13 -12.66 -0.75
C TYR A 174 0.58 -12.23 0.65
N PRO A 175 1.90 -12.15 0.92
CA PRO A 175 2.42 -11.90 2.26
C PRO A 175 2.40 -10.40 2.63
N GLY A 176 1.24 -9.75 2.43
CA GLY A 176 1.02 -8.33 2.69
C GLY A 176 0.73 -8.01 4.16
N GLU A 177 0.08 -6.87 4.37
CA GLU A 177 -0.18 -6.30 5.70
C GLU A 177 -0.92 -7.28 6.63
N GLN A 178 -1.95 -7.97 6.13
CA GLN A 178 -2.75 -8.89 6.93
C GLN A 178 -1.91 -10.04 7.54
N LEU A 179 -1.05 -10.66 6.73
CA LEU A 179 -0.33 -11.88 7.11
C LEU A 179 0.98 -11.58 7.80
N THR A 180 1.72 -10.63 7.26
CA THR A 180 3.08 -10.36 7.72
C THR A 180 3.19 -9.04 8.42
N GLY A 181 2.18 -8.16 8.41
CA GLY A 181 2.27 -6.82 8.99
C GLY A 181 3.20 -5.89 8.22
N ASN A 182 3.35 -6.13 6.92
CA ASN A 182 4.17 -5.34 6.01
C ASN A 182 3.59 -5.37 4.59
N ASN A 183 3.47 -4.20 3.96
CA ASN A 183 2.92 -3.97 2.62
C ASN A 183 4.00 -3.50 1.62
N TYR A 184 5.27 -3.84 1.87
CA TYR A 184 6.40 -3.28 1.10
C TYR A 184 7.38 -4.34 0.62
N TRP A 185 7.64 -5.39 1.40
CA TRP A 185 8.71 -6.35 1.08
C TRP A 185 8.44 -7.13 -0.20
N ALA A 186 7.25 -7.69 -0.37
CA ALA A 186 6.90 -8.48 -1.54
C ALA A 186 6.74 -7.60 -2.79
N SER A 187 6.07 -6.45 -2.66
CA SER A 187 5.92 -5.49 -3.75
C SER A 187 7.26 -4.97 -4.24
N THR A 188 8.23 -4.76 -3.35
CA THR A 188 9.59 -4.34 -3.73
C THR A 188 10.35 -5.43 -4.49
N ILE A 189 10.32 -6.68 -4.01
CA ILE A 189 10.97 -7.81 -4.70
C ILE A 189 10.42 -7.95 -6.12
N LEU A 190 9.10 -7.87 -6.29
CA LEU A 190 8.44 -7.95 -7.60
C LEU A 190 8.75 -6.73 -8.47
N SER A 191 8.74 -5.52 -7.90
CA SER A 191 9.08 -4.28 -8.60
C SER A 191 10.52 -4.30 -9.12
N HIS A 192 11.47 -4.74 -8.30
CA HIS A 192 12.87 -4.87 -8.71
C HIS A 192 13.07 -5.91 -9.82
N HIS A 193 12.33 -7.02 -9.78
CA HIS A 193 12.34 -7.99 -10.88
C HIS A 193 11.85 -7.36 -12.19
N ASN A 194 10.77 -6.58 -12.10
CA ASN A 194 10.19 -5.90 -13.25
C ASN A 194 11.08 -4.75 -13.77
N SER A 195 12.05 -4.28 -12.97
CA SER A 195 12.92 -3.15 -13.28
C SER A 195 14.32 -3.54 -13.80
N ILE A 196 14.57 -4.79 -14.20
CA ILE A 196 15.91 -5.30 -14.54
C ILE A 196 16.51 -4.58 -15.76
N SER A 197 15.92 -4.79 -16.94
CA SER A 197 16.29 -4.13 -18.19
C SER A 197 15.18 -4.36 -19.21
N LEU A 198 15.14 -3.54 -20.26
CA LEU A 198 14.22 -3.74 -21.38
C LEU A 198 14.47 -5.08 -22.07
N GLU A 199 15.74 -5.40 -22.36
CA GLU A 199 16.12 -6.65 -23.06
C GLU A 199 15.73 -7.89 -22.25
N TYR A 200 15.94 -7.87 -20.93
CA TYR A 200 15.51 -8.95 -20.06
C TYR A 200 13.99 -9.04 -20.00
N GLY A 201 13.31 -7.92 -19.75
CA GLY A 201 11.86 -7.90 -19.57
C GLY A 201 11.08 -8.33 -20.82
N GLN A 202 11.62 -8.10 -22.02
CA GLN A 202 11.03 -8.61 -23.28
C GLN A 202 11.06 -10.14 -23.39
N LYS A 203 11.99 -10.80 -22.70
CA LYS A 203 12.16 -12.26 -22.68
C LYS A 203 11.55 -12.90 -21.43
N ASP A 204 11.37 -12.12 -20.36
CA ASP A 204 10.81 -12.59 -19.10
C ASP A 204 9.30 -12.87 -19.22
N THR A 205 8.90 -14.01 -18.64
CA THR A 205 7.49 -14.43 -18.55
C THR A 205 7.04 -14.60 -17.10
N LEU A 206 7.94 -14.40 -16.13
CA LEU A 206 7.67 -14.68 -14.72
C LEU A 206 6.64 -13.71 -14.15
N TYR A 207 6.76 -12.41 -14.44
CA TYR A 207 5.76 -11.45 -13.97
C TYR A 207 4.38 -11.76 -14.54
N GLN A 208 4.27 -12.00 -15.85
CA GLN A 208 3.00 -12.35 -16.49
C GLN A 208 2.38 -13.63 -15.90
N THR A 209 3.22 -14.59 -15.51
CA THR A 209 2.78 -15.84 -14.88
C THR A 209 2.27 -15.62 -13.45
N ILE A 210 2.86 -14.69 -12.70
CA ILE A 210 2.49 -14.40 -11.29
C ILE A 210 1.33 -13.40 -11.21
N LYS A 211 1.16 -12.52 -12.21
CA LYS A 211 0.14 -11.46 -12.21
C LYS A 211 -1.28 -11.94 -11.91
N PRO A 212 -1.80 -13.05 -12.48
CA PRO A 212 -3.11 -13.57 -12.10
C PRO A 212 -3.21 -13.96 -10.62
N GLU A 213 -2.14 -14.50 -10.02
CA GLU A 213 -2.10 -14.82 -8.59
C GLU A 213 -2.17 -13.53 -7.73
N LEU A 214 -1.60 -12.41 -8.21
CA LEU A 214 -1.67 -11.10 -7.54
C LEU A 214 -3.05 -10.43 -7.70
N GLU A 215 -3.68 -10.55 -8.88
CA GLU A 215 -5.04 -10.05 -9.10
C GLU A 215 -6.06 -10.78 -8.20
N GLU A 216 -5.90 -12.08 -8.01
CA GLU A 216 -6.69 -12.84 -7.05
C GLU A 216 -6.38 -12.45 -5.60
N ALA A 217 -5.12 -12.15 -5.27
CA ALA A 217 -4.77 -11.62 -3.96
C ALA A 217 -5.44 -10.26 -3.67
N LEU A 218 -5.59 -9.40 -4.69
CA LEU A 218 -6.26 -8.10 -4.58
C LEU A 218 -7.76 -8.28 -4.25
N LYS A 219 -8.43 -9.19 -4.96
CA LYS A 219 -9.84 -9.54 -4.72
C LYS A 219 -10.08 -10.20 -3.36
N ARG A 220 -9.04 -10.78 -2.76
CA ARG A 220 -9.06 -11.37 -1.41
C ARG A 220 -8.58 -10.41 -0.31
N GLY A 221 -8.25 -9.16 -0.65
CA GLY A 221 -7.80 -8.17 0.33
C GLY A 221 -6.40 -8.44 0.91
N GLN A 222 -5.59 -9.25 0.23
CA GLN A 222 -4.26 -9.63 0.72
C GLN A 222 -3.17 -8.62 0.32
N ILE A 223 -3.38 -7.91 -0.80
CA ILE A 223 -2.52 -6.85 -1.36
C ILE A 223 -3.33 -5.56 -1.51
N SER A 224 -2.73 -4.39 -1.28
CA SER A 224 -3.41 -3.12 -1.52
C SER A 224 -3.47 -2.77 -3.02
N PRO A 225 -4.47 -1.98 -3.46
CA PRO A 225 -4.51 -1.42 -4.82
C PRO A 225 -3.20 -0.74 -5.24
N PHE A 226 -2.56 -0.01 -4.32
CA PHE A 226 -1.30 0.69 -4.60
C PHE A 226 -0.12 -0.27 -4.76
N GLU A 227 0.00 -1.29 -3.91
CA GLU A 227 1.04 -2.32 -4.08
C GLU A 227 0.92 -3.01 -5.44
N MET A 228 -0.31 -3.40 -5.84
CA MET A 228 -0.57 -4.02 -7.14
C MET A 228 -0.19 -3.08 -8.29
N ALA A 229 -0.62 -1.81 -8.21
CA ALA A 229 -0.32 -0.79 -9.21
C ALA A 229 1.18 -0.53 -9.33
N LEU A 230 1.91 -0.40 -8.21
CA LEU A 230 3.36 -0.16 -8.22
C LEU A 230 4.13 -1.31 -8.87
N ILE A 231 3.74 -2.56 -8.59
CA ILE A 231 4.37 -3.74 -9.21
C ILE A 231 4.17 -3.73 -10.73
N ASP A 232 2.93 -3.49 -11.21
CA ASP A 232 2.59 -3.45 -12.64
C ASP A 232 3.17 -2.19 -13.33
N GLU A 233 3.31 -1.08 -12.61
CA GLU A 233 3.92 0.16 -13.09
C GLU A 233 5.38 -0.03 -13.52
N TRP A 234 6.19 -0.71 -12.69
CA TRP A 234 7.58 -1.01 -13.04
C TRP A 234 7.66 -1.85 -14.31
N TYR A 235 6.82 -2.87 -14.44
CA TYR A 235 6.76 -3.71 -15.64
C TYR A 235 6.41 -2.87 -16.88
N ARG A 236 5.33 -2.09 -16.80
CA ARG A 236 4.87 -1.22 -17.89
C ARG A 236 5.93 -0.20 -18.30
N THR A 237 6.59 0.42 -17.33
CA THR A 237 7.62 1.43 -17.55
C THR A 237 8.82 0.84 -18.28
N VAL A 238 9.32 -0.30 -17.82
CA VAL A 238 10.45 -0.98 -18.50
C VAL A 238 10.06 -1.50 -19.88
N GLN A 239 8.84 -2.02 -20.04
CA GLN A 239 8.31 -2.44 -21.35
C GLN A 239 7.90 -1.27 -22.26
N GLN A 240 8.10 -0.02 -21.83
CA GLN A 240 7.77 1.20 -22.59
C GLN A 240 6.30 1.24 -23.03
N HIS A 241 5.40 0.73 -22.18
CA HIS A 241 3.97 0.85 -22.40
C HIS A 241 3.56 2.33 -22.38
N LYS A 242 2.73 2.72 -23.35
CA LYS A 242 2.22 4.09 -23.44
C LYS A 242 1.37 4.50 -22.22
N THR A 243 0.63 3.56 -21.62
CA THR A 243 -0.25 3.83 -20.49
C THR A 243 0.28 3.20 -19.20
N THR A 244 0.54 4.07 -18.23
CA THR A 244 1.03 3.78 -16.88
C THR A 244 0.02 4.27 -15.83
N TYR A 245 0.22 3.90 -14.57
CA TYR A 245 -0.59 4.31 -13.42
C TYR A 245 -0.28 5.73 -12.95
N GLY A 246 0.78 6.37 -13.45
CA GLY A 246 1.18 7.70 -13.00
C GLY A 246 1.92 7.70 -11.67
N ILE A 247 2.60 6.60 -11.33
CA ILE A 247 3.33 6.46 -10.05
C ILE A 247 4.82 6.77 -10.24
N LEU A 248 5.44 6.25 -11.30
CA LEU A 248 6.85 6.52 -11.60
C LEU A 248 7.02 7.73 -12.53
N ASN A 249 6.09 7.90 -13.47
CA ASN A 249 6.09 8.98 -14.43
C ASN A 249 4.70 9.61 -14.47
N PRO A 250 4.55 10.92 -14.21
CA PRO A 250 3.27 11.58 -14.32
C PRO A 250 2.72 11.53 -15.76
N PRO A 251 1.41 11.35 -15.97
CA PRO A 251 0.86 11.24 -17.32
C PRO A 251 0.76 12.61 -18.01
N SER A 252 0.80 12.60 -19.34
CA SER A 252 0.37 13.77 -20.11
C SER A 252 -1.15 13.96 -20.06
N ARG A 253 -1.62 15.17 -20.41
CA ARG A 253 -3.05 15.47 -20.49
C ARG A 253 -3.82 14.54 -21.44
N ASN A 254 -3.17 14.13 -22.54
CA ASN A 254 -3.75 13.21 -23.51
C ASN A 254 -3.82 11.75 -23.00
N GLU A 255 -3.02 11.40 -22.00
CA GLU A 255 -2.95 10.05 -21.41
C GLU A 255 -3.78 9.92 -20.13
N LEU A 256 -4.17 11.03 -19.51
CA LEU A 256 -4.86 11.08 -18.22
C LEU A 256 -6.08 10.16 -18.15
N THR A 257 -6.95 10.16 -19.17
CA THR A 257 -8.11 9.26 -19.22
C THR A 257 -7.69 7.79 -19.20
N ALA A 258 -6.74 7.40 -20.05
CA ALA A 258 -6.27 6.02 -20.12
C ALA A 258 -5.56 5.59 -18.83
N THR A 259 -4.80 6.50 -18.21
CA THR A 259 -4.18 6.29 -16.89
C THR A 259 -5.26 6.07 -15.83
N ASN A 260 -6.29 6.92 -15.76
CA ASN A 260 -7.38 6.74 -14.79
C ASN A 260 -8.18 5.46 -15.02
N ASP A 261 -8.43 5.07 -16.28
CA ASP A 261 -9.05 3.78 -16.61
C ASP A 261 -8.20 2.60 -16.13
N LEU A 262 -6.87 2.71 -16.28
CA LEU A 262 -5.94 1.70 -15.78
C LEU A 262 -5.94 1.63 -14.25
N ARG A 263 -5.95 2.79 -13.56
CA ARG A 263 -6.03 2.88 -12.09
C ARG A 263 -7.35 2.26 -11.56
N ALA A 264 -8.46 2.50 -12.25
CA ALA A 264 -9.76 1.95 -11.87
C ALA A 264 -9.81 0.41 -11.93
N LYS A 265 -9.10 -0.22 -12.87
CA LYS A 265 -9.03 -1.70 -13.01
C LYS A 265 -8.45 -2.41 -11.78
N VAL A 266 -7.65 -1.70 -10.99
CA VAL A 266 -7.05 -2.23 -9.75
C VAL A 266 -7.60 -1.53 -8.50
N TYR A 267 -8.73 -0.84 -8.63
CA TYR A 267 -9.40 -0.10 -7.54
C TYR A 267 -8.56 1.01 -6.92
N MET A 268 -7.65 1.61 -7.70
CA MET A 268 -6.90 2.78 -7.28
C MET A 268 -7.66 4.07 -7.64
N ARG A 269 -7.62 5.04 -6.74
CA ARG A 269 -8.23 6.37 -6.94
C ARG A 269 -7.74 7.04 -8.20
N SER A 270 -8.54 7.88 -8.84
CA SER A 270 -8.09 8.69 -9.98
C SER A 270 -7.00 9.70 -9.54
N ILE A 271 -6.25 10.24 -10.51
CA ILE A 271 -5.25 11.28 -10.23
C ILE A 271 -5.91 12.53 -9.64
N GLU A 272 -7.05 12.95 -10.18
CA GLU A 272 -7.82 14.10 -9.70
C GLU A 272 -8.29 13.88 -8.26
N THR A 273 -8.76 12.67 -7.95
CA THR A 273 -9.15 12.31 -6.58
C THR A 273 -7.94 12.39 -5.64
N ARG A 274 -6.76 11.91 -6.07
CA ARG A 274 -5.54 12.03 -5.27
C ARG A 274 -5.18 13.50 -5.01
N ASN A 275 -5.10 14.32 -6.06
CA ASN A 275 -4.68 15.71 -5.93
C ASN A 275 -5.67 16.48 -5.04
N LYS A 276 -6.97 16.25 -5.20
CA LYS A 276 -7.98 16.86 -4.33
C LYS A 276 -7.87 16.41 -2.86
N LEU A 277 -7.46 15.17 -2.60
CA LEU A 277 -7.17 14.73 -1.24
C LEU A 277 -5.95 15.44 -0.66
N ILE A 278 -4.90 15.69 -1.46
CA ILE A 278 -3.72 16.48 -1.04
C ILE A 278 -4.13 17.89 -0.63
N GLU A 279 -4.90 18.60 -1.47
CA GLU A 279 -5.42 19.94 -1.14
C GLU A 279 -6.18 19.96 0.20
N ILE A 280 -6.98 18.91 0.47
CA ILE A 280 -7.71 18.80 1.74
C ILE A 280 -6.78 18.51 2.91
N GLN A 281 -5.74 17.70 2.75
CA GLN A 281 -4.73 17.48 3.80
C GLN A 281 -4.08 18.81 4.19
N GLU A 282 -3.67 19.60 3.21
CA GLU A 282 -3.02 20.90 3.42
C GLU A 282 -3.94 21.88 4.15
N ARG A 283 -5.21 21.95 3.73
CA ARG A 283 -6.20 22.85 4.32
C ARG A 283 -6.64 22.44 5.73
N THR A 284 -6.76 21.15 6.00
CA THR A 284 -7.34 20.64 7.27
C THR A 284 -6.29 20.21 8.29
N GLY A 285 -5.05 19.96 7.86
CA GLY A 285 -4.01 19.34 8.66
C GLY A 285 -4.18 17.83 8.87
N MET A 286 -5.20 17.19 8.27
CA MET A 286 -5.35 15.73 8.29
C MET A 286 -4.30 15.06 7.40
N SER A 287 -3.91 13.83 7.74
CA SER A 287 -3.12 12.96 6.86
C SER A 287 -3.99 11.82 6.34
N PHE A 288 -4.27 11.77 5.04
CA PHE A 288 -5.02 10.67 4.44
C PHE A 288 -4.16 9.46 4.10
N TYR A 289 -2.90 9.42 4.58
CA TYR A 289 -1.96 8.31 4.38
C TYR A 289 -1.91 7.88 2.91
N LEU A 290 -1.84 8.87 2.01
CA LEU A 290 -1.75 8.62 0.58
C LEU A 290 -0.42 7.93 0.29
N GLU A 291 -0.50 6.65 -0.11
CA GLU A 291 0.66 5.88 -0.54
C GLU A 291 1.32 6.55 -1.75
N GLY A 292 2.65 6.42 -1.85
CA GLY A 292 3.45 7.14 -2.84
C GLY A 292 4.94 7.09 -2.53
N GLY A 293 5.30 7.09 -1.24
CA GLY A 293 6.70 6.96 -0.81
C GLY A 293 7.62 7.96 -1.51
N PRO A 294 8.87 7.59 -1.90
CA PRO A 294 9.76 8.47 -2.64
C PRO A 294 9.34 8.70 -4.11
N TRP A 295 8.26 8.07 -4.58
CA TRP A 295 7.87 8.09 -6.00
C TRP A 295 6.82 9.17 -6.30
N VAL A 296 5.88 9.37 -5.37
CA VAL A 296 4.88 10.43 -5.47
C VAL A 296 4.71 11.07 -4.10
N ASP A 297 5.34 12.22 -3.91
CA ASP A 297 5.11 13.10 -2.78
C ASP A 297 4.18 14.24 -3.23
N GLY A 298 3.06 14.43 -2.52
CA GLY A 298 2.07 15.43 -2.92
C GLY A 298 1.18 15.03 -4.12
N GLU A 299 0.80 16.06 -4.89
CA GLU A 299 0.01 15.96 -6.11
C GLU A 299 0.78 15.24 -7.23
N ILE A 300 0.05 14.64 -8.17
CA ILE A 300 0.61 14.13 -9.42
C ILE A 300 0.38 15.19 -10.49
N ASP A 301 1.47 15.73 -11.02
CA ASP A 301 1.43 16.69 -12.13
C ASP A 301 0.83 16.04 -13.39
N VAL A 302 -0.02 16.78 -14.11
CA VAL A 302 -0.47 16.38 -15.45
C VAL A 302 0.30 17.22 -16.45
N VAL A 303 1.23 16.59 -17.17
CA VAL A 303 2.12 17.29 -18.10
C VAL A 303 1.32 17.74 -19.32
N ASN A 304 1.52 18.99 -19.75
CA ASN A 304 0.88 19.53 -20.95
C ASN A 304 1.44 18.93 -22.23
#